data_AF-A0A133XQY2-F1
#
_entry.id   AF-A0A133XQY2-F1
#
_cell.length_a   1.000
_cell.length_b   1.000
_cell.length_c   1.000
_cell.angle_alpha   90.00
_cell.angle_beta   90.00
_cell.angle_gamma   90.00
#
_symmetry.space_group_name_H-M   'P 1'
#
loop_
_entity.id
_entity.type
_entity.pdbx_description
1 polymer ?
#
loop_
_entity_poly.entity_id
_entity_poly.type
_entity_poly.pdbx_seq_one_letter_code
_entity_poly.pdbx_strand_id
1 'polypeptide(L)'
;MKSEKEPKLHWWSSNYSLKEKWNFLRYRVNSPRSVPYCEMPSLWKEETFVFSDQKPSYSIAFIGDFMPFGKRRLHISENLRHFLGTADTLVVNLEGVVTAEKRPLALNHSKAIFETIRSLNTHNILLNVANNHASDFGHEVFIKHLHLLQDEGFEVLGHDDTPYVLGGKFLLKASSAWSNQPLVTTSRFSLSKKVPQTQQDGCYNIFLPHWGYEMELFPRKKQVQFAKEMIESGWHTIIGNHPHCPQPVELYRGGIVAYSLGNFCYGNYNPNHWYGMALKLFFQFDGNLPQLNRVERIYTFQQLAPQALHITMAKSPDYATIRKKIRPSFRYLKDLLK
;
A
#
# COMPACT_ATOMS: atom_id res chain seq x y z
N MET A 1 35.97 4.91 19.55
CA MET A 1 35.42 3.92 18.62
C MET A 1 34.97 4.63 17.36
N LYS A 2 35.58 4.34 16.21
CA LYS A 2 35.09 4.84 14.92
C LYS A 2 33.74 4.16 14.67
N SER A 3 32.67 4.93 14.51
CA SER A 3 31.38 4.39 14.08
C SER A 3 31.60 3.68 12.74
N GLU A 4 31.44 2.36 12.70
CA GLU A 4 31.30 1.65 11.44
C GLU A 4 30.11 2.29 10.73
N LYS A 5 30.39 3.03 9.65
CA LYS A 5 29.33 3.59 8.82
C LYS A 5 28.60 2.41 8.22
N GLU A 6 27.39 2.15 8.70
CA GLU A 6 26.50 1.17 8.08
C GLU A 6 26.44 1.45 6.56
N PRO A 7 26.50 0.39 5.72
CA PRO A 7 26.51 0.56 4.28
C PRO A 7 25.22 1.25 3.86
N LYS A 8 25.35 2.45 3.28
CA LYS A 8 24.22 3.15 2.67
C LYS A 8 23.76 2.33 1.47
N LEU A 9 22.56 1.77 1.55
CA LEU A 9 21.86 1.27 0.37
C LEU A 9 21.56 2.48 -0.51
N HIS A 10 22.27 2.59 -1.63
CA HIS A 10 22.00 3.55 -2.69
C HIS A 10 21.12 2.89 -3.75
N TRP A 11 20.32 3.66 -4.47
CA TRP A 11 19.58 3.14 -5.63
C TRP A 11 20.48 2.39 -6.63
N TRP A 12 21.72 2.86 -6.82
CA TRP A 12 22.70 2.17 -7.65
C TRP A 12 23.14 0.82 -7.10
N SER A 13 23.06 0.62 -5.77
CA SER A 13 23.28 -0.66 -5.10
C SER A 13 21.98 -1.46 -4.88
N SER A 14 20.85 -1.04 -5.45
CA SER A 14 19.61 -1.82 -5.39
C SER A 14 19.72 -3.07 -6.26
N ASN A 15 18.92 -4.08 -5.93
CA ASN A 15 18.82 -5.35 -6.67
C ASN A 15 18.20 -5.21 -8.08
N TYR A 16 17.97 -3.97 -8.54
CA TYR A 16 17.51 -3.71 -9.90
C TYR A 16 18.64 -4.00 -10.89
N SER A 17 18.36 -4.79 -11.92
CA SER A 17 19.23 -4.91 -13.08
C SER A 17 19.38 -3.57 -13.81
N LEU A 18 20.42 -3.43 -14.64
CA LEU A 18 20.63 -2.20 -15.44
C LEU A 18 19.41 -1.86 -16.32
N LYS A 19 18.78 -2.88 -16.91
CA LYS A 19 17.56 -2.73 -17.70
C LYS A 19 16.40 -2.19 -16.87
N GLU A 20 16.26 -2.65 -15.62
CA GLU A 20 15.21 -2.21 -14.71
C GLU A 20 15.43 -0.77 -14.24
N LYS A 21 16.69 -0.41 -13.92
CA LYS A 21 17.07 0.98 -13.61
C LYS A 21 16.75 1.92 -14.79
N TRP A 22 17.03 1.48 -16.02
CA TRP A 22 16.69 2.24 -17.22
C TRP A 22 15.19 2.36 -17.45
N ASN A 23 14.45 1.26 -17.28
CA ASN A 23 12.98 1.27 -17.38
C ASN A 23 12.37 2.22 -16.35
N PHE A 24 12.85 2.20 -15.10
CA PHE A 24 12.42 3.11 -14.06
C PHE A 24 12.59 4.59 -14.47
N LEU A 25 13.80 4.96 -14.92
CA LEU A 25 14.05 6.31 -15.45
C LEU A 25 13.12 6.66 -16.61
N ARG A 26 12.90 5.71 -17.52
CA ARG A 26 11.99 5.87 -18.66
C ARG A 26 10.54 6.09 -18.22
N TYR A 27 10.07 5.40 -17.18
CA TYR A 27 8.73 5.55 -16.62
C TYR A 27 8.57 6.81 -15.79
N ARG A 28 9.64 7.45 -15.31
CA ARG A 28 9.51 8.80 -14.75
C ARG A 28 9.09 9.80 -15.83
N VAL A 29 9.69 9.68 -17.02
CA VAL A 29 9.44 10.60 -18.14
C VAL A 29 8.20 10.22 -18.96
N ASN A 30 7.90 8.93 -19.12
CA ASN A 30 6.80 8.42 -19.96
C ASN A 30 5.70 7.78 -19.12
N SER A 31 4.52 7.55 -19.72
CA SER A 31 3.47 6.78 -19.04
C SER A 31 4.04 5.41 -18.66
N PRO A 32 3.63 4.84 -17.51
CA PRO A 32 3.96 3.47 -17.17
C PRO A 32 3.53 2.61 -18.36
N ARG A 33 4.45 1.82 -18.93
CA ARG A 33 4.10 0.87 -19.99
C ARG A 33 4.17 -0.53 -19.43
N SER A 34 3.21 -1.35 -19.85
CA SER A 34 3.16 -2.78 -19.58
C SER A 34 4.53 -3.42 -19.82
N VAL A 35 5.10 -3.97 -18.74
CA VAL A 35 6.06 -5.08 -18.80
C VAL A 35 5.36 -6.21 -19.58
N PRO A 36 6.05 -7.10 -20.32
CA PRO A 36 5.40 -8.23 -20.98
C PRO A 36 4.42 -8.92 -20.03
N TYR A 37 3.14 -8.81 -20.38
CA TYR A 37 1.99 -9.29 -19.64
C TYR A 37 2.27 -10.70 -19.15
N CYS A 38 2.26 -10.91 -17.84
CA CYS A 38 2.07 -12.26 -17.34
C CYS A 38 0.62 -12.62 -17.70
N GLU A 39 0.39 -13.70 -18.42
CA GLU A 39 -0.98 -14.17 -18.63
C GLU A 39 -1.64 -14.41 -17.28
N MET A 40 -2.67 -13.64 -17.00
CA MET A 40 -3.51 -13.75 -15.82
C MET A 40 -4.90 -14.15 -16.31
N PRO A 41 -5.21 -15.45 -16.37
CA PRO A 41 -6.47 -15.91 -16.98
C PRO A 41 -7.71 -15.51 -16.16
N SER A 42 -7.54 -15.14 -14.88
CA SER A 42 -8.61 -14.84 -13.93
C SER A 42 -8.57 -13.39 -13.43
N LEU A 43 -8.30 -12.44 -14.34
CA LEU A 43 -8.34 -11.01 -14.01
C LEU A 43 -9.75 -10.57 -13.65
N TRP A 44 -9.89 -9.98 -12.46
CA TRP A 44 -11.14 -9.40 -12.02
C TRP A 44 -11.35 -8.02 -12.64
N LYS A 45 -12.38 -7.91 -13.48
CA LYS A 45 -12.68 -6.70 -14.26
C LYS A 45 -13.78 -5.86 -13.62
N GLU A 46 -14.69 -6.50 -12.91
CA GLU A 46 -15.85 -5.90 -12.27
C GLU A 46 -15.43 -5.05 -11.05
N GLU A 47 -16.30 -4.12 -10.66
CA GLU A 47 -16.10 -3.29 -9.45
C GLU A 47 -16.49 -4.04 -8.18
N THR A 48 -17.40 -5.02 -8.29
CA THR A 48 -17.91 -5.79 -7.15
C THR A 48 -17.93 -7.28 -7.46
N PHE A 49 -17.49 -8.10 -6.51
CA PHE A 49 -17.59 -9.55 -6.55
C PHE A 49 -18.37 -10.04 -5.34
N VAL A 50 -19.44 -10.78 -5.56
CA VAL A 50 -20.33 -11.31 -4.52
C VAL A 50 -20.12 -12.82 -4.39
N PHE A 51 -19.76 -13.27 -3.20
CA PHE A 51 -19.62 -14.70 -2.85
C PHE A 51 -20.88 -15.26 -2.20
N SER A 52 -21.70 -14.39 -1.59
CA SER A 52 -22.91 -14.75 -0.85
C SER A 52 -23.90 -13.59 -0.90
N ASP A 53 -25.19 -13.91 -1.06
CA ASP A 53 -26.29 -12.94 -1.03
C ASP A 53 -26.71 -12.57 0.41
N GLN A 54 -26.15 -13.23 1.42
CA GLN A 54 -26.43 -12.89 2.81
C GLN A 54 -25.89 -11.49 3.13
N LYS A 55 -26.55 -10.80 4.07
CA LYS A 55 -26.15 -9.46 4.48
C LYS A 55 -24.80 -9.53 5.24
N PRO A 56 -23.78 -8.76 4.84
CA PRO A 56 -22.52 -8.72 5.57
C PRO A 56 -22.69 -8.07 6.95
N SER A 57 -21.88 -8.50 7.91
CA SER A 57 -21.89 -8.04 9.29
C SER A 57 -20.62 -7.31 9.71
N TYR A 58 -19.56 -7.39 8.91
CA TYR A 58 -18.31 -6.68 9.15
C TYR A 58 -17.60 -6.35 7.84
N SER A 59 -16.80 -5.30 7.84
CA SER A 59 -16.05 -4.87 6.66
C SER A 59 -14.70 -4.26 6.99
N ILE A 60 -13.72 -4.55 6.14
CA ILE A 60 -12.36 -4.01 6.22
C ILE A 60 -12.04 -3.33 4.90
N ALA A 61 -11.76 -2.03 4.94
CA ALA A 61 -11.27 -1.27 3.80
C ALA A 61 -9.75 -1.15 3.84
N PHE A 62 -9.12 -1.19 2.67
CA PHE A 62 -7.70 -1.04 2.46
C PHE A 62 -7.46 0.07 1.45
N ILE A 63 -6.54 0.97 1.74
CA ILE A 63 -6.08 2.01 0.82
C ILE A 63 -4.61 1.82 0.47
N GLY A 64 -4.25 2.38 -0.69
CA GLY A 64 -2.88 2.40 -1.19
C GLY A 64 -1.90 3.21 -0.34
N ASP A 65 -0.73 3.46 -0.92
CA ASP A 65 0.38 4.15 -0.26
C ASP A 65 -0.06 5.55 0.17
N PHE A 66 0.02 5.79 1.47
CA PHE A 66 -0.25 7.08 2.09
C PHE A 66 1.06 7.85 2.18
N MET A 67 1.40 8.54 1.09
CA MET A 67 2.68 9.23 0.94
C MET A 67 2.62 10.69 1.44
N PRO A 68 3.76 11.30 1.80
CA PRO A 68 3.80 12.70 2.21
C PRO A 68 3.33 13.66 1.11
N PHE A 69 2.45 14.61 1.47
CA PHE A 69 1.98 15.67 0.55
C PHE A 69 2.28 17.10 1.02
N GLY A 70 3.16 17.24 2.00
CA GLY A 70 3.60 18.52 2.54
C GLY A 70 2.49 19.20 3.35
N LYS A 71 2.36 20.53 3.23
CA LYS A 71 1.38 21.34 3.98
C LYS A 71 0.00 21.40 3.31
N ARG A 72 -0.27 20.57 2.30
CA ARG A 72 -1.56 20.60 1.59
C ARG A 72 -2.65 19.99 2.46
N ARG A 73 -3.86 20.54 2.37
CA ARG A 73 -5.04 19.92 2.96
C ARG A 73 -5.53 18.80 2.05
N LEU A 74 -5.84 17.65 2.65
CA LEU A 74 -6.44 16.52 1.93
C LEU A 74 -7.95 16.72 1.84
N HIS A 75 -8.49 16.69 0.62
CA HIS A 75 -9.91 16.69 0.35
C HIS A 75 -10.28 15.42 -0.41
N ILE A 76 -11.24 14.66 0.10
CA ILE A 76 -11.78 13.49 -0.59
C ILE A 76 -13.23 13.76 -1.02
N SER A 77 -13.62 13.27 -2.20
CA SER A 77 -15.02 13.38 -2.66
C SER A 77 -15.98 12.67 -1.70
N GLU A 78 -17.22 13.15 -1.63
CA GLU A 78 -18.24 12.59 -0.73
C GLU A 78 -18.44 11.08 -0.89
N ASN A 79 -18.53 10.58 -2.12
CA ASN A 79 -18.68 9.14 -2.37
C ASN A 79 -17.49 8.32 -1.86
N LEU A 80 -16.27 8.86 -1.96
CA LEU A 80 -15.06 8.21 -1.44
C LEU A 80 -15.04 8.24 0.10
N ARG A 81 -15.46 9.37 0.69
CA ARG A 81 -15.65 9.48 2.14
C ARG A 81 -16.66 8.45 2.65
N HIS A 82 -17.78 8.29 1.95
CA HIS A 82 -18.79 7.30 2.30
C HIS A 82 -18.25 5.87 2.19
N PHE A 83 -17.56 5.54 1.10
CA PHE A 83 -16.96 4.22 0.90
C PHE A 83 -16.00 3.83 2.02
N LEU A 84 -15.09 4.73 2.41
CA LEU A 84 -14.10 4.50 3.46
C LEU A 84 -14.71 4.56 4.86
N GLY A 85 -15.54 5.57 5.15
CA GLY A 85 -16.10 5.82 6.47
C GLY A 85 -17.16 4.82 6.92
N THR A 86 -17.76 4.07 5.99
CA THR A 86 -18.69 2.97 6.30
C THR A 86 -17.98 1.63 6.51
N ALA A 87 -16.64 1.58 6.50
CA ALA A 87 -15.92 0.37 6.87
C ALA A 87 -15.74 0.29 8.39
N ASP A 88 -15.85 -0.89 8.96
CA ASP A 88 -15.64 -1.09 10.41
C ASP A 88 -14.17 -0.90 10.80
N THR A 89 -13.26 -1.33 9.91
CA THR A 89 -11.82 -1.05 10.00
C THR A 89 -11.28 -0.50 8.68
N LEU A 90 -10.45 0.54 8.75
CA LEU A 90 -9.64 1.04 7.65
C LEU A 90 -8.16 0.71 7.87
N VAL A 91 -7.55 -0.03 6.96
CA VAL A 91 -6.12 -0.32 6.94
C VAL A 91 -5.41 0.64 6.00
N VAL A 92 -4.39 1.33 6.51
CA VAL A 92 -3.64 2.36 5.79
C VAL A 92 -2.17 1.97 5.68
N ASN A 93 -1.62 1.89 4.46
CA ASN A 93 -0.17 1.78 4.27
C ASN A 93 0.49 3.16 4.49
N LEU A 94 1.00 3.43 5.69
CA LEU A 94 1.65 4.70 6.03
C LEU A 94 3.11 4.67 5.59
N GLU A 95 3.39 5.23 4.42
CA GLU A 95 4.72 5.17 3.81
C GLU A 95 5.59 6.38 4.19
N GLY A 96 6.74 6.10 4.78
CA GLY A 96 7.59 7.08 5.43
C GLY A 96 7.29 7.26 6.92
N VAL A 97 8.10 8.08 7.59
CA VAL A 97 8.16 8.15 9.05
C VAL A 97 7.61 9.49 9.57
N VAL A 98 6.85 9.49 10.66
CA VAL A 98 6.42 10.75 11.31
C VAL A 98 7.58 11.31 12.12
N THR A 99 8.24 12.33 11.59
CA THR A 99 9.39 12.98 12.23
C THR A 99 9.58 14.41 11.71
N ALA A 100 10.15 15.28 12.55
CA ALA A 100 10.59 16.61 12.15
C ALA A 100 11.93 16.57 11.39
N GLU A 101 12.67 15.47 11.49
CA GLU A 101 13.97 15.31 10.85
C GLU A 101 13.88 15.40 9.33
N LYS A 102 14.97 15.87 8.71
CA LYS A 102 15.07 16.03 7.26
C LYS A 102 16.32 15.35 6.76
N ARG A 103 16.13 14.51 5.75
CA ARG A 103 17.21 13.82 5.04
C ARG A 103 16.89 13.83 3.53
N PRO A 104 17.88 14.08 2.66
CA PRO A 104 17.66 14.05 1.22
C PRO A 104 17.07 12.71 0.77
N LEU A 105 16.05 12.75 -0.09
CA LEU A 105 15.30 11.60 -0.63
C LEU A 105 14.51 10.76 0.39
N ALA A 106 14.63 11.06 1.69
CA ALA A 106 13.84 10.40 2.71
C ALA A 106 12.40 10.93 2.75
N LEU A 107 11.45 10.06 3.06
CA LEU A 107 10.03 10.41 3.20
C LEU A 107 9.65 10.55 4.67
N ASN A 108 9.17 11.75 5.02
CA ASN A 108 8.61 12.01 6.34
C ASN A 108 7.27 12.74 6.32
N HIS A 109 6.49 12.46 7.36
CA HIS A 109 5.23 13.12 7.67
C HIS A 109 5.41 14.08 8.86
N SER A 110 4.63 15.16 8.88
CA SER A 110 4.45 15.98 10.09
C SER A 110 3.30 15.43 10.94
N LYS A 111 3.26 15.75 12.24
CA LYS A 111 2.17 15.33 13.14
C LYS A 111 0.75 15.69 12.68
N ALA A 112 0.59 16.72 11.85
CA ALA A 112 -0.71 17.06 11.22
C ALA A 112 -1.33 15.91 10.41
N ILE A 113 -0.55 14.86 10.12
CA ILE A 113 -1.04 13.66 9.45
C ILE A 113 -2.10 12.90 10.26
N PHE A 114 -2.04 12.94 11.60
CA PHE A 114 -2.92 12.16 12.46
C PHE A 114 -4.39 12.56 12.28
N GLU A 115 -4.68 13.87 12.32
CA GLU A 115 -6.02 14.41 12.05
C GLU A 115 -6.48 14.05 10.64
N THR A 116 -5.58 14.09 9.66
CA THR A 116 -5.90 13.75 8.28
C THR A 116 -6.32 12.29 8.15
N ILE A 117 -5.58 11.35 8.76
CA ILE A 117 -5.90 9.93 8.73
C ILE A 117 -7.22 9.65 9.48
N ARG A 118 -7.43 10.23 10.67
CA ARG A 118 -8.70 10.10 11.43
C ARG A 118 -9.91 10.62 10.64
N SER A 119 -9.71 11.63 9.78
CA SER A 119 -10.81 12.16 8.95
C SER A 119 -11.31 11.19 7.86
N LEU A 120 -10.59 10.09 7.61
CA LEU A 120 -10.96 9.08 6.60
C LEU A 120 -11.97 8.05 7.13
N ASN A 121 -11.92 7.71 8.41
CA ASN A 121 -12.82 6.76 9.05
C ASN A 121 -12.94 7.06 10.55
N THR A 122 -14.17 7.09 11.05
CA THR A 122 -14.49 7.37 12.46
C THR A 122 -14.54 6.13 13.35
N HIS A 123 -14.41 4.93 12.78
CA HIS A 123 -14.39 3.65 13.49
C HIS A 123 -12.95 3.25 13.80
N ASN A 124 -12.50 2.06 13.40
CA ASN A 124 -11.14 1.59 13.64
C ASN A 124 -10.18 1.95 12.49
N ILE A 125 -8.95 2.33 12.83
CA ILE A 125 -7.87 2.58 11.86
C ILE A 125 -6.63 1.80 12.28
N LEU A 126 -6.13 0.97 11.38
CA LEU A 126 -4.92 0.17 11.54
C LEU A 126 -3.84 0.64 10.57
N LEU A 127 -2.68 1.02 11.09
CA LEU A 127 -1.57 1.53 10.30
C LEU A 127 -0.56 0.43 9.98
N ASN A 128 -0.33 0.18 8.70
CA ASN A 128 0.77 -0.65 8.23
C ASN A 128 2.01 0.22 7.99
N VAL A 129 3.11 -0.09 8.68
CA VAL A 129 4.40 0.63 8.55
C VAL A 129 5.50 -0.21 7.88
N ALA A 130 5.19 -1.40 7.37
CA ALA A 130 6.15 -2.25 6.66
C ALA A 130 6.34 -1.75 5.21
N ASN A 131 7.18 -0.73 5.01
CA ASN A 131 7.50 -0.18 3.70
C ASN A 131 8.99 0.15 3.55
N ASN A 132 9.41 0.42 2.31
CA ASN A 132 10.80 0.71 1.98
C ASN A 132 11.35 1.99 2.64
N HIS A 133 10.48 2.92 3.03
CA HIS A 133 10.83 4.18 3.67
C HIS A 133 10.87 4.12 5.21
N ALA A 134 10.49 3.00 5.83
CA ALA A 134 10.52 2.82 7.29
C ALA A 134 11.91 3.09 7.90
N SER A 135 12.97 2.70 7.18
CA SER A 135 14.36 2.81 7.61
C SER A 135 15.01 4.16 7.30
N ASP A 136 14.31 5.09 6.66
CA ASP A 136 14.91 6.29 6.07
C ASP A 136 15.68 7.17 7.06
N PHE A 137 15.27 7.17 8.33
CA PHE A 137 15.86 7.97 9.41
C PHE A 137 16.57 7.11 10.48
N GLY A 138 16.76 5.81 10.23
CA GLY A 138 17.39 4.90 11.17
C GLY A 138 16.49 4.45 12.33
N HIS A 139 16.99 3.49 13.10
CA HIS A 139 16.20 2.73 14.08
C HIS A 139 15.61 3.61 15.19
N GLU A 140 16.40 4.52 15.78
CA GLU A 140 15.92 5.38 16.87
C GLU A 140 14.74 6.27 16.47
N VAL A 141 14.78 6.83 15.26
CA VAL A 141 13.71 7.69 14.75
C VAL A 141 12.47 6.86 14.41
N PHE A 142 12.66 5.64 13.89
CA PHE A 142 11.57 4.72 13.64
C PHE A 142 10.85 4.30 14.94
N ILE A 143 11.59 3.94 16.00
CA ILE A 143 10.99 3.61 17.30
C ILE A 143 10.22 4.81 17.89
N LYS A 144 10.78 6.03 17.83
CA LYS A 144 10.07 7.24 18.26
C LYS A 144 8.79 7.47 17.45
N HIS A 145 8.83 7.18 16.15
CA HIS A 145 7.65 7.23 15.30
C HIS A 145 6.59 6.22 15.72
N LEU A 146 6.95 4.98 16.05
CA LEU A 146 6.00 3.97 16.55
C LEU A 146 5.32 4.43 17.84
N HIS A 147 6.09 4.91 18.82
CA HIS A 147 5.52 5.44 20.06
C HIS A 147 4.59 6.62 19.77
N LEU A 148 4.96 7.53 18.87
CA LEU A 148 4.07 8.64 18.48
C LEU A 148 2.76 8.15 17.86
N LEU A 149 2.77 7.08 17.06
CA LEU A 149 1.53 6.51 16.51
C LEU A 149 0.66 5.91 17.62
N GLN A 150 1.27 5.17 18.55
CA GLN A 150 0.59 4.50 19.65
C GLN A 150 0.05 5.49 20.69
N ASP A 151 0.80 6.54 21.02
CA ASP A 151 0.39 7.63 21.92
C ASP A 151 -0.83 8.39 21.36
N GLU A 152 -0.95 8.44 20.04
CA GLU A 152 -2.12 8.98 19.32
C GLU A 152 -3.26 7.95 19.20
N GLY A 153 -3.13 6.78 19.82
CA GLY A 153 -4.16 5.75 19.85
C GLY A 153 -4.35 4.98 18.55
N PHE A 154 -3.39 5.02 17.62
CA PHE A 154 -3.44 4.16 16.44
C PHE A 154 -2.95 2.75 16.76
N GLU A 155 -3.66 1.76 16.24
CA GLU A 155 -3.16 0.40 16.14
C GLU A 155 -2.14 0.34 14.99
N VAL A 156 -1.06 -0.42 15.17
CA VAL A 156 0.06 -0.46 14.21
C VAL A 156 0.47 -1.92 13.98
N LEU A 157 0.75 -2.26 12.72
CA LEU A 157 1.41 -3.52 12.34
C LEU A 157 2.58 -3.29 11.38
N GLY A 158 3.43 -4.31 11.22
CA GLY A 158 4.52 -4.29 10.24
C GLY A 158 5.82 -3.66 10.74
N HIS A 159 5.94 -3.35 12.04
CA HIS A 159 7.21 -2.99 12.64
C HIS A 159 8.07 -4.23 12.96
N ASP A 160 7.44 -5.39 13.17
CA ASP A 160 8.10 -6.68 13.35
C ASP A 160 7.39 -7.83 12.58
N ASP A 161 7.89 -9.06 12.74
CA ASP A 161 7.37 -10.26 12.08
C ASP A 161 6.08 -10.83 12.71
N THR A 162 5.61 -10.24 13.81
CA THR A 162 4.42 -10.68 14.54
C THR A 162 3.17 -10.31 13.75
N PRO A 163 2.28 -11.28 13.44
CA PRO A 163 0.98 -10.98 12.87
C PRO A 163 0.12 -10.16 13.83
N TYR A 164 -0.72 -9.31 13.27
CA TYR A 164 -1.74 -8.57 14.00
C TYR A 164 -3.07 -9.33 13.95
N VAL A 165 -3.68 -9.60 15.10
CA VAL A 165 -4.99 -10.28 15.17
C VAL A 165 -6.08 -9.26 15.43
N LEU A 166 -6.76 -8.83 14.38
CA LEU A 166 -7.87 -7.89 14.46
C LEU A 166 -9.14 -8.60 14.95
N GLY A 167 -9.65 -8.17 16.10
CA GLY A 167 -10.91 -8.64 16.69
C GLY A 167 -10.97 -10.14 16.99
N GLY A 168 -9.81 -10.83 17.09
CA GLY A 168 -9.76 -12.28 17.29
C GLY A 168 -10.25 -13.10 16.08
N LYS A 169 -10.36 -12.49 14.90
CA LYS A 169 -10.96 -13.13 13.71
C LYS A 169 -10.13 -12.96 12.44
N PHE A 170 -9.36 -11.89 12.33
CA PHE A 170 -8.55 -11.64 11.13
C PHE A 170 -7.08 -11.59 11.50
N LEU A 171 -6.28 -12.45 10.86
CA LEU A 171 -4.83 -12.45 11.04
C LEU A 171 -4.20 -11.67 9.89
N LEU A 172 -3.62 -10.51 10.20
CA LEU A 172 -2.97 -9.63 9.23
C LEU A 172 -1.45 -9.71 9.42
N LYS A 173 -0.72 -10.01 8.35
CA LYS A 173 0.75 -9.95 8.36
C LYS A 173 1.23 -8.98 7.30
N ALA A 174 1.94 -7.95 7.71
CA ALA A 174 2.63 -7.05 6.80
C ALA A 174 4.11 -7.43 6.71
N SER A 175 4.73 -7.16 5.55
CA SER A 175 6.17 -7.36 5.34
C SER A 175 6.66 -6.52 4.17
N SER A 176 7.93 -6.07 4.22
CA SER A 176 8.52 -5.32 3.11
C SER A 176 9.68 -6.06 2.44
N ALA A 177 9.60 -6.21 1.12
CA ALA A 177 10.64 -6.82 0.29
C ALA A 177 11.80 -5.85 0.00
N TRP A 178 11.60 -4.57 0.32
CA TRP A 178 12.49 -3.49 -0.03
C TRP A 178 12.79 -2.65 1.20
N SER A 179 14.01 -2.11 1.26
CA SER A 179 14.36 -1.08 2.23
C SER A 179 15.35 -0.12 1.61
N ASN A 180 15.09 1.17 1.72
CA ASN A 180 15.96 2.20 1.17
C ASN A 180 17.22 2.40 2.02
N GLN A 181 17.23 1.92 3.26
CA GLN A 181 18.33 2.02 4.23
C GLN A 181 18.47 0.68 4.98
N PRO A 182 19.55 0.47 5.75
CA PRO A 182 19.65 -0.70 6.63
C PRO A 182 18.36 -0.94 7.41
N LEU A 183 17.87 -2.17 7.36
CA LEU A 183 16.53 -2.50 7.81
C LEU A 183 16.36 -2.23 9.31
N VAL A 184 15.40 -1.37 9.66
CA VAL A 184 15.06 -1.04 11.06
C VAL A 184 13.89 -1.85 11.60
N THR A 185 13.08 -2.44 10.72
CA THR A 185 11.98 -3.33 11.08
C THR A 185 12.49 -4.76 11.15
N THR A 186 11.92 -5.59 12.00
CA THR A 186 12.14 -7.04 11.90
C THR A 186 11.10 -7.70 10.99
N SER A 187 10.11 -6.94 10.49
CA SER A 187 9.10 -7.33 9.51
C SER A 187 9.72 -7.60 8.14
N ARG A 188 10.43 -8.73 8.03
CA ARG A 188 11.17 -9.09 6.83
C ARG A 188 10.23 -9.77 5.86
N PHE A 189 10.34 -9.43 4.59
CA PHE A 189 9.70 -10.23 3.56
C PHE A 189 10.17 -11.67 3.63
N SER A 190 9.30 -12.53 4.14
CA SER A 190 9.57 -13.94 4.26
C SER A 190 9.19 -14.62 2.96
N LEU A 191 10.12 -15.41 2.42
CA LEU A 191 9.79 -16.40 1.39
C LEU A 191 9.03 -17.60 1.99
N SER A 192 8.89 -17.67 3.33
CA SER A 192 8.03 -18.65 3.97
C SER A 192 6.58 -18.39 3.60
N LYS A 193 5.96 -19.41 3.02
CA LYS A 193 4.57 -19.35 2.57
C LYS A 193 3.56 -19.74 3.66
N LYS A 194 4.07 -20.38 4.72
CA LYS A 194 3.24 -20.91 5.80
C LYS A 194 2.62 -19.77 6.59
N VAL A 195 1.32 -19.89 6.85
CA VAL A 195 0.66 -19.12 7.90
C VAL A 195 1.34 -19.48 9.23
N PRO A 196 1.73 -18.49 10.07
CA PRO A 196 2.31 -18.77 11.38
C PRO A 196 1.40 -19.72 12.18
N GLN A 197 1.90 -20.91 12.52
CA GLN A 197 1.13 -21.95 13.22
C GLN A 197 0.66 -21.52 14.61
N THR A 198 1.25 -20.46 15.16
CA THR A 198 1.10 -20.05 16.56
C THR A 198 -0.17 -19.26 16.86
N GLN A 199 -0.98 -18.83 15.87
CA GLN A 199 -2.20 -18.07 16.16
C GLN A 199 -3.40 -18.44 15.27
N GLN A 200 -4.28 -19.23 15.90
CA GLN A 200 -5.71 -19.43 15.69
C GLN A 200 -6.18 -20.16 14.43
N ASP A 201 -6.46 -21.46 14.61
CA ASP A 201 -7.54 -22.12 13.86
C ASP A 201 -8.76 -21.20 13.82
N GLY A 202 -9.24 -20.90 12.62
CA GLY A 202 -10.46 -20.13 12.41
C GLY A 202 -10.31 -18.62 12.14
N CYS A 203 -9.09 -18.12 11.94
CA CYS A 203 -8.88 -16.75 11.45
C CYS A 203 -8.92 -16.64 9.91
N TYR A 204 -9.39 -15.49 9.40
CA TYR A 204 -9.22 -15.12 7.99
C TYR A 204 -7.86 -14.43 7.79
N ASN A 205 -6.92 -15.18 7.21
CA ASN A 205 -5.54 -14.74 6.97
C ASN A 205 -5.39 -13.75 5.79
N ILE A 206 -4.83 -12.57 6.06
CA ILE A 206 -4.56 -11.50 5.10
C ILE A 206 -3.08 -11.12 5.10
N PHE A 207 -2.43 -11.24 3.94
CA PHE A 207 -1.03 -10.84 3.76
C PHE A 207 -0.92 -9.46 3.09
N LEU A 208 -0.10 -8.56 3.65
CA LEU A 208 0.10 -7.19 3.19
C LEU A 208 1.56 -6.96 2.72
N PRO A 209 1.94 -7.48 1.55
CA PRO A 209 3.31 -7.33 1.05
C PRO A 209 3.57 -5.94 0.45
N HIS A 210 4.65 -5.31 0.87
CA HIS A 210 5.20 -4.13 0.21
C HIS A 210 6.33 -4.56 -0.73
N TRP A 211 6.04 -4.64 -2.04
CA TRP A 211 6.83 -5.46 -2.99
C TRP A 211 6.71 -5.05 -4.47
N GLY A 212 7.41 -5.76 -5.36
CA GLY A 212 7.35 -5.47 -6.79
C GLY A 212 8.21 -4.29 -7.16
N TYR A 213 7.96 -3.68 -8.31
CA TYR A 213 8.82 -2.64 -8.85
C TYR A 213 8.02 -1.37 -9.10
N GLU A 214 8.56 -0.24 -8.65
CA GLU A 214 7.97 1.08 -8.89
C GLU A 214 7.60 1.29 -10.36
N MET A 215 6.39 1.80 -10.57
CA MET A 215 5.84 2.22 -11.86
C MET A 215 5.58 1.09 -12.86
N GLU A 216 5.53 -0.18 -12.42
CA GLU A 216 5.08 -1.29 -13.25
C GLU A 216 3.55 -1.47 -13.13
N LEU A 217 2.82 -1.42 -14.25
CA LEU A 217 1.35 -1.57 -14.27
C LEU A 217 0.86 -3.01 -14.04
N PHE A 218 1.77 -3.98 -14.14
CA PHE A 218 1.45 -5.40 -14.00
C PHE A 218 2.50 -6.05 -13.10
N PRO A 219 2.10 -7.01 -12.26
CA PRO A 219 3.04 -7.78 -11.46
C PRO A 219 3.92 -8.65 -12.35
N ARG A 220 5.12 -8.94 -11.88
CA ARG A 220 6.02 -9.88 -12.57
C ARG A 220 5.60 -11.32 -12.35
N LYS A 221 6.00 -12.22 -13.26
CA LYS A 221 5.73 -13.66 -13.17
C LYS A 221 6.06 -14.26 -11.80
N LYS A 222 7.20 -13.89 -11.20
CA LYS A 222 7.61 -14.36 -9.87
C LYS A 222 6.67 -13.89 -8.76
N GLN A 223 6.13 -12.67 -8.85
CA GLN A 223 5.15 -12.16 -7.88
C GLN A 223 3.82 -12.91 -8.02
N VAL A 224 3.37 -13.15 -9.26
CA VAL A 224 2.15 -13.95 -9.54
C VAL A 224 2.30 -15.36 -8.99
N GLN A 225 3.41 -16.02 -9.28
CA GLN A 225 3.68 -17.36 -8.76
C GLN A 225 3.70 -17.39 -7.23
N PHE A 226 4.43 -16.47 -6.60
CA PHE A 226 4.51 -16.40 -5.15
C PHE A 226 3.13 -16.15 -4.51
N ALA A 227 2.33 -15.24 -5.06
CA ALA A 227 0.98 -14.97 -4.56
C ALA A 227 0.08 -16.22 -4.60
N LYS A 228 0.14 -16.98 -5.70
CA LYS A 228 -0.62 -18.24 -5.85
C LYS A 228 -0.19 -19.28 -4.82
N GLU A 229 1.12 -19.43 -4.62
CA GLU A 229 1.69 -20.35 -3.64
C GLU A 229 1.32 -19.96 -2.20
N MET A 230 1.19 -18.66 -1.90
CA MET A 230 0.69 -18.16 -0.61
C MET A 230 -0.78 -18.53 -0.39
N ILE A 231 -1.64 -18.33 -1.40
CA ILE A 231 -3.05 -18.74 -1.32
C ILE A 231 -3.15 -20.25 -1.08
N GLU A 232 -2.40 -21.06 -1.82
CA GLU A 232 -2.35 -22.51 -1.63
C GLU A 232 -1.81 -22.94 -0.26
N SER A 233 -1.07 -22.07 0.42
CA SER A 233 -0.50 -22.32 1.76
C SER A 233 -1.40 -21.85 2.91
N GLY A 234 -2.62 -21.37 2.63
CA GLY A 234 -3.62 -21.00 3.64
C GLY A 234 -3.83 -19.49 3.85
N TRP A 235 -3.24 -18.64 3.02
CA TRP A 235 -3.63 -17.23 2.96
C TRP A 235 -4.93 -17.07 2.17
N HIS A 236 -5.84 -16.22 2.62
CA HIS A 236 -7.12 -16.02 1.94
C HIS A 236 -7.12 -14.75 1.08
N THR A 237 -6.41 -13.71 1.53
CA THR A 237 -6.29 -12.46 0.78
C THR A 237 -4.86 -11.93 0.82
N ILE A 238 -4.39 -11.39 -0.31
CA ILE A 238 -3.09 -10.73 -0.45
C ILE A 238 -3.35 -9.34 -1.02
N ILE A 239 -2.86 -8.30 -0.33
CA ILE A 239 -3.03 -6.89 -0.74
C ILE A 239 -1.69 -6.20 -0.72
N GLY A 240 -1.15 -5.98 -1.92
CA GLY A 240 0.16 -5.40 -2.11
C GLY A 240 0.18 -3.88 -2.21
N ASN A 241 1.36 -3.35 -1.95
CA ASN A 241 1.76 -1.94 -2.05
C ASN A 241 3.19 -1.84 -2.61
N HIS A 242 3.69 -0.62 -2.85
CA HIS A 242 5.03 -0.25 -3.38
C HIS A 242 5.11 0.17 -4.86
N PRO A 243 4.47 -0.50 -5.84
CA PRO A 243 4.61 -0.11 -7.24
C PRO A 243 4.12 1.31 -7.56
N HIS A 244 3.42 1.98 -6.63
CA HIS A 244 2.85 3.32 -6.78
C HIS A 244 1.84 3.46 -7.95
N CYS A 245 1.45 2.34 -8.54
CA CYS A 245 0.41 2.21 -9.54
C CYS A 245 -0.54 1.09 -9.11
N PRO A 246 -1.87 1.27 -9.25
CA PRO A 246 -2.80 0.17 -9.06
C PRO A 246 -2.52 -0.91 -10.10
N GLN A 247 -2.27 -2.12 -9.62
CA GLN A 247 -2.10 -3.33 -10.43
C GLN A 247 -3.39 -4.15 -10.39
N PRO A 248 -3.55 -5.15 -11.28
CA PRO A 248 -4.80 -5.90 -11.33
C PRO A 248 -5.11 -6.63 -10.01
N VAL A 249 -6.38 -6.99 -9.86
CA VAL A 249 -6.85 -7.88 -8.80
C VAL A 249 -7.21 -9.23 -9.44
N GLU A 250 -6.77 -10.32 -8.85
CA GLU A 250 -7.00 -11.69 -9.32
C GLU A 250 -7.80 -12.46 -8.28
N LEU A 251 -8.79 -13.24 -8.73
CA LEU A 251 -9.43 -14.28 -7.94
C LEU A 251 -8.76 -15.61 -8.28
N TYR A 252 -8.14 -16.25 -7.29
CA TYR A 252 -7.42 -17.50 -7.48
C TYR A 252 -7.81 -18.50 -6.39
N ARG A 253 -8.42 -19.64 -6.77
CA ARG A 253 -8.90 -20.69 -5.85
C ARG A 253 -9.73 -20.15 -4.67
N GLY A 254 -10.56 -19.14 -4.91
CA GLY A 254 -11.37 -18.50 -3.87
C GLY A 254 -10.65 -17.44 -3.03
N GLY A 255 -9.33 -17.28 -3.19
CA GLY A 255 -8.55 -16.21 -2.57
C GLY A 255 -8.45 -14.96 -3.44
N ILE A 256 -8.30 -13.80 -2.80
CA ILE A 256 -8.17 -12.49 -3.47
C ILE A 256 -6.71 -12.07 -3.50
N VAL A 257 -6.22 -11.63 -4.66
CA VAL A 257 -4.86 -11.07 -4.80
C VAL A 257 -4.94 -9.71 -5.49
N ALA A 258 -4.85 -8.63 -4.70
CA ALA A 258 -4.62 -7.29 -5.20
C ALA A 258 -3.10 -7.03 -5.21
N TYR A 259 -2.45 -7.03 -6.37
CA TYR A 259 -0.98 -7.02 -6.43
C TYR A 259 -0.36 -5.69 -6.01
N SER A 260 -1.08 -4.59 -6.23
CA SER A 260 -0.73 -3.25 -5.77
C SER A 260 -1.97 -2.39 -5.76
N LEU A 261 -2.23 -1.71 -4.64
CA LEU A 261 -3.26 -0.67 -4.57
C LEU A 261 -2.80 0.66 -5.17
N GLY A 262 -1.51 0.85 -5.45
CA GLY A 262 -0.96 2.13 -5.90
C GLY A 262 -0.98 3.20 -4.81
N ASN A 263 -0.94 4.48 -5.17
CA ASN A 263 -0.95 5.57 -4.18
C ASN A 263 -2.37 5.93 -3.78
N PHE A 264 -2.63 6.08 -2.48
CA PHE A 264 -3.82 6.80 -2.03
C PHE A 264 -3.62 8.31 -2.19
N CYS A 265 -2.49 8.83 -1.73
CA CYS A 265 -2.12 10.22 -1.87
C CYS A 265 -0.61 10.40 -1.98
N TYR A 266 -0.16 11.38 -2.77
CA TYR A 266 1.24 11.80 -2.80
C TYR A 266 1.40 13.25 -3.32
N GLY A 267 2.22 14.07 -2.66
CA GLY A 267 2.49 15.46 -3.08
C GLY A 267 3.37 15.61 -4.31
N ASN A 268 3.57 14.55 -5.10
CA ASN A 268 4.47 14.49 -6.24
C ASN A 268 3.76 14.91 -7.54
N TYR A 269 4.38 15.82 -8.29
CA TYR A 269 3.82 16.38 -9.52
C TYR A 269 3.91 15.45 -10.74
N ASN A 270 4.54 14.28 -10.62
CA ASN A 270 4.54 13.26 -11.67
C ASN A 270 3.17 12.56 -11.72
N PRO A 271 2.44 12.65 -12.85
CA PRO A 271 1.08 12.12 -12.98
C PRO A 271 0.99 10.60 -12.82
N ASN A 272 2.10 9.89 -12.92
CA ASN A 272 2.08 8.45 -12.74
C ASN A 272 1.82 8.02 -11.28
N HIS A 273 1.97 8.94 -10.32
CA HIS A 273 1.62 8.68 -8.92
C HIS A 273 0.16 9.04 -8.60
N TRP A 274 -0.63 9.47 -9.59
CA TRP A 274 -1.92 10.10 -9.31
C TRP A 274 -3.10 9.14 -9.32
N TYR A 275 -2.87 7.86 -9.61
CA TYR A 275 -3.89 6.83 -9.52
C TYR A 275 -3.59 5.88 -8.38
N GLY A 276 -4.67 5.41 -7.77
CA GLY A 276 -4.66 4.34 -6.79
C GLY A 276 -5.92 3.50 -6.88
N MET A 277 -6.08 2.66 -5.87
CA MET A 277 -7.20 1.77 -5.68
C MET A 277 -7.49 1.68 -4.19
N ALA A 278 -8.77 1.58 -3.85
CA ALA A 278 -9.19 1.12 -2.54
C ALA A 278 -9.97 -0.19 -2.70
N LEU A 279 -9.78 -1.11 -1.76
CA LEU A 279 -10.43 -2.40 -1.73
C LEU A 279 -11.21 -2.53 -0.42
N LYS A 280 -12.47 -2.92 -0.46
CA LYS A 280 -13.28 -3.17 0.72
C LYS A 280 -13.77 -4.61 0.71
N LEU A 281 -13.35 -5.35 1.73
CA LEU A 281 -13.76 -6.73 1.98
C LEU A 281 -14.93 -6.72 2.94
N PHE A 282 -15.99 -7.43 2.62
CA PHE A 282 -17.15 -7.63 3.45
C PHE A 282 -17.20 -9.07 3.91
N PHE A 283 -17.56 -9.27 5.17
CA PHE A 283 -17.57 -10.57 5.82
C PHE A 283 -18.93 -10.86 6.43
N GLN A 284 -19.27 -12.14 6.41
CA GLN A 284 -20.28 -12.75 7.27
C GLN A 284 -19.58 -13.67 8.27
N PHE A 285 -20.25 -14.02 9.36
CA PHE A 285 -19.70 -14.95 10.34
C PHE A 285 -20.55 -16.21 10.40
N ASP A 286 -19.89 -17.36 10.24
CA ASP A 286 -20.46 -18.66 10.55
C ASP A 286 -19.94 -19.10 11.93
N GLY A 287 -20.75 -18.88 12.96
CA GLY A 287 -20.29 -18.91 14.35
C GLY A 287 -19.17 -17.89 14.58
N ASN A 288 -17.97 -18.37 14.89
CA ASN A 288 -16.79 -17.50 15.06
C ASN A 288 -15.97 -17.28 13.79
N LEU A 289 -16.26 -18.02 12.72
CA LEU A 289 -15.44 -18.06 11.52
C LEU A 289 -15.83 -16.94 10.54
N PRO A 290 -14.95 -15.98 10.24
CA PRO A 290 -15.15 -15.04 9.14
C PRO A 290 -15.16 -15.74 7.78
N GLN A 291 -16.20 -15.47 7.00
CA GLN A 291 -16.31 -15.88 5.60
C GLN A 291 -16.42 -14.63 4.73
N LEU A 292 -15.62 -14.58 3.66
CA LEU A 292 -15.68 -13.48 2.70
C LEU A 292 -17.03 -13.51 1.97
N ASN A 293 -17.78 -12.42 2.08
CA ASN A 293 -19.13 -12.27 1.53
C ASN A 293 -19.10 -11.48 0.21
N ARG A 294 -18.38 -10.37 0.17
CA ARG A 294 -18.28 -9.49 -1.00
C ARG A 294 -16.96 -8.74 -1.00
N VAL A 295 -16.50 -8.38 -2.19
CA VAL A 295 -15.34 -7.50 -2.38
C VAL A 295 -15.75 -6.37 -3.29
N GLU A 296 -15.45 -5.14 -2.89
CA GLU A 296 -15.63 -3.94 -3.70
C GLU A 296 -14.28 -3.30 -3.99
N ARG A 297 -14.06 -2.93 -5.24
CA ARG A 297 -12.86 -2.26 -5.72
C ARG A 297 -13.25 -0.95 -6.39
N ILE A 298 -12.61 0.12 -5.96
CA ILE A 298 -12.73 1.43 -6.59
C ILE A 298 -11.35 1.93 -6.99
N TYR A 299 -11.24 2.59 -8.13
CA TYR A 299 -10.05 3.36 -8.44
C TYR A 299 -10.16 4.76 -7.84
N THR A 300 -9.03 5.32 -7.45
CA THR A 300 -8.91 6.69 -6.99
C THR A 300 -8.04 7.49 -7.95
N PHE A 301 -8.34 8.78 -8.05
CA PHE A 301 -7.56 9.73 -8.81
C PHE A 301 -7.29 10.95 -7.95
N GLN A 302 -6.02 11.37 -7.87
CA GLN A 302 -5.63 12.58 -7.16
C GLN A 302 -5.38 13.74 -8.12
N GLN A 303 -5.70 14.94 -7.66
CA GLN A 303 -5.35 16.19 -8.31
C GLN A 303 -4.66 17.13 -7.32
N LEU A 304 -3.50 17.65 -7.72
CA LEU A 304 -2.73 18.59 -6.91
C LEU A 304 -3.12 20.04 -7.20
N ALA A 305 -3.45 20.77 -6.15
CA ALA A 305 -3.54 22.23 -6.13
C ALA A 305 -2.38 22.81 -5.29
N PRO A 306 -2.15 24.14 -5.31
CA PRO A 306 -1.09 24.76 -4.50
C PRO A 306 -1.21 24.48 -2.99
N GLN A 307 -2.42 24.50 -2.44
CA GLN A 307 -2.69 24.36 -1.00
C GLN A 307 -3.54 23.12 -0.65
N ALA A 308 -3.96 22.34 -1.65
CA ALA A 308 -4.86 21.22 -1.47
C ALA A 308 -4.44 20.03 -2.34
N LEU A 309 -4.78 18.83 -1.89
CA LEU A 309 -4.74 17.59 -2.66
C LEU A 309 -6.17 17.04 -2.66
N HIS A 310 -6.76 16.89 -3.83
CA HIS A 310 -8.12 16.37 -4.00
C HIS A 310 -8.04 14.91 -4.45
N ILE A 311 -8.79 14.00 -3.83
CA ILE A 311 -8.94 12.62 -4.28
C ILE A 311 -10.40 12.37 -4.62
N THR A 312 -10.64 11.87 -5.82
CA THR A 312 -11.96 11.46 -6.30
C THR A 312 -11.95 9.99 -6.67
N MET A 313 -13.13 9.38 -6.72
CA MET A 313 -13.28 8.07 -7.37
C MET A 313 -13.04 8.20 -8.87
N ALA A 314 -12.52 7.15 -9.48
CA ALA A 314 -12.30 7.03 -10.91
C ALA A 314 -12.83 5.68 -11.41
N LYS A 315 -13.25 5.64 -12.68
CA LYS A 315 -13.69 4.39 -13.32
C LYS A 315 -12.53 3.44 -13.60
N SER A 316 -11.41 3.98 -14.06
CA SER A 316 -10.19 3.23 -14.34
C SER A 316 -8.98 4.17 -14.45
N PRO A 317 -7.74 3.67 -14.30
CA PRO A 317 -6.53 4.46 -14.55
C PRO A 317 -6.36 4.79 -16.05
N ASP A 318 -6.20 6.08 -16.39
CA ASP A 318 -5.89 6.54 -17.75
C ASP A 318 -4.62 7.40 -17.78
N TYR A 319 -3.48 6.71 -17.64
CA TYR A 319 -2.15 7.32 -17.67
C TYR A 319 -1.82 7.99 -19.02
N ALA A 320 -2.44 7.56 -20.12
CA ALA A 320 -2.14 8.11 -21.44
C ALA A 320 -2.77 9.50 -21.60
N THR A 321 -4.05 9.63 -21.25
CA THR A 321 -4.76 10.91 -21.33
C THR A 321 -4.19 11.93 -20.36
N ILE A 322 -3.88 11.54 -19.12
CA ILE A 322 -3.37 12.51 -18.16
C ILE A 322 -2.00 13.05 -18.55
N ARG A 323 -1.13 12.21 -19.11
CA ARG A 323 0.19 12.67 -19.57
C ARG A 323 0.10 13.68 -20.70
N LYS A 324 -0.90 13.58 -21.58
CA LYS A 324 -1.15 14.59 -22.62
C LYS A 324 -1.56 15.94 -22.05
N LYS A 325 -2.14 15.97 -20.84
CA LYS A 325 -2.61 17.20 -20.17
C LYS A 325 -1.52 17.88 -19.33
N ILE A 326 -0.48 17.16 -18.94
CA ILE A 326 0.58 17.68 -18.08
C ILE A 326 1.51 18.59 -18.88
N ARG A 327 1.64 19.84 -18.43
CA ARG A 327 2.65 20.77 -18.93
C ARG A 327 3.89 20.71 -18.05
N PRO A 328 5.10 20.65 -18.62
CA PRO A 328 6.33 20.64 -17.84
C PRO A 328 6.43 21.94 -17.02
N SER A 329 6.36 21.79 -15.69
CA SER A 329 6.55 22.87 -14.72
C SER A 329 7.84 22.64 -13.94
N PHE A 330 8.38 23.69 -13.31
CA PHE A 330 9.56 23.55 -12.45
C PHE A 330 9.34 22.51 -11.33
N ARG A 331 8.13 22.43 -10.76
CA ARG A 331 7.78 21.45 -9.73
C ARG A 331 7.80 20.03 -10.26
N TYR A 332 7.24 19.82 -11.46
CA TYR A 332 7.31 18.53 -12.15
C TYR A 332 8.75 18.12 -12.46
N LEU A 333 9.56 19.02 -13.02
CA LEU A 333 10.97 18.75 -13.32
C LEU A 333 11.77 18.42 -12.06
N LYS A 334 11.53 19.14 -10.96
CA LYS A 334 12.15 18.85 -9.66
C LYS A 334 11.79 17.45 -9.15
N ASP A 335 10.52 17.05 -9.27
CA ASP A 335 10.08 15.73 -8.81
C ASP A 335 10.48 14.59 -9.77
N LEU A 336 10.83 14.87 -11.03
CA LEU A 336 11.47 13.88 -11.91
C LEU A 336 12.90 13.52 -11.45
N LEU A 337 13.58 14.46 -10.79
CA LEU A 337 14.99 14.35 -10.38
C LEU A 337 15.20 13.79 -8.97
N LYS A 338 14.15 13.77 -8.13
CA LYS A 338 14.14 13.06 -6.84
C LYS A 338 13.73 11.63 -7.08
#